data_AF-A0A094FFT2-F1
#
_entry.id   AF-A0A094FFT2-F1
#
_cell.length_a   1.000
_cell.length_b   1.000
_cell.length_c   1.000
_cell.angle_alpha   90.00
_cell.angle_beta   90.00
_cell.angle_gamma   90.00
#
_symmetry.space_group_name_H-M   'P 1'
#
loop_
_entity.id
_entity.type
_entity.pdbx_description
1 polymer ?
#
loop_
_entity_poly.entity_id
_entity_poly.type
_entity_poly.pdbx_seq_one_letter_code
_entity_poly.pdbx_strand_id
1 'polypeptide(L)'
;MSAPEHVPEEPRYIDFPSIPHGTLRDGKPILNRWSATLTKDHDFPGAQAMLYAAGVPNREMMKTAPHVGISTVWWEGNPCK
;
A
#
# COMPACT_ATOMS: atom_id res chain seq x y z
N MET A 1 -4.78 -44.78 0.56
CA MET A 1 -4.87 -43.40 1.06
C MET A 1 -4.72 -42.48 -0.14
N SER A 2 -5.82 -41.87 -0.58
CA SER A 2 -5.80 -40.96 -1.73
C SER A 2 -5.03 -39.68 -1.38
N ALA A 3 -4.20 -39.19 -2.31
CA ALA A 3 -3.48 -37.94 -2.11
C ALA A 3 -4.48 -36.78 -1.95
N PRO A 4 -4.19 -35.77 -1.12
CA PRO A 4 -5.04 -34.59 -1.01
C PRO A 4 -5.07 -33.87 -2.37
N GLU A 5 -6.27 -33.53 -2.84
CA GLU A 5 -6.45 -32.71 -4.04
C GLU A 5 -5.77 -31.35 -3.83
N HIS A 6 -4.93 -30.94 -4.78
CA HIS A 6 -4.37 -29.61 -4.81
C HIS A 6 -5.46 -28.63 -5.24
N VAL A 7 -6.07 -27.94 -4.27
CA VAL A 7 -6.93 -26.79 -4.53
C VAL A 7 -6.02 -25.60 -4.82
N PRO A 8 -6.08 -24.99 -6.02
CA PRO A 8 -5.34 -23.78 -6.31
C PRO A 8 -5.75 -22.70 -5.31
N GLU A 9 -4.77 -22.12 -4.63
CA GLU A 9 -5.02 -21.03 -3.69
C GLU A 9 -5.48 -19.79 -4.46
N GLU A 10 -6.53 -19.12 -3.98
CA GLU A 10 -6.98 -17.87 -4.60
C GLU A 10 -5.87 -16.81 -4.56
N PRO A 11 -5.61 -16.09 -5.66
CA PRO A 11 -4.53 -15.12 -5.75
C PRO A 11 -4.84 -13.88 -4.90
N ARG A 12 -4.39 -13.89 -3.64
CA ARG A 12 -4.63 -12.83 -2.64
C ARG A 12 -4.18 -11.41 -3.05
N TYR A 13 -3.34 -11.29 -4.07
CA TYR A 13 -2.78 -10.01 -4.53
C TYR A 13 -3.67 -9.25 -5.51
N ILE A 14 -4.63 -9.94 -6.17
CA ILE A 14 -5.57 -9.29 -7.10
C ILE A 14 -6.60 -8.47 -6.31
N ASP A 15 -7.09 -9.03 -5.20
CA ASP A 15 -8.15 -8.43 -4.37
C ASP A 15 -7.59 -7.74 -3.13
N PHE A 16 -6.61 -6.87 -3.30
CA PHE A 16 -6.08 -6.10 -2.18
C PHE A 16 -7.19 -5.17 -1.61
N PRO A 17 -7.25 -4.92 -0.29
CA PRO A 17 -8.21 -3.98 0.28
C PRO A 17 -7.98 -2.54 -0.20
N SER A 18 -9.01 -1.88 -0.73
CA SER A 18 -9.04 -0.44 -1.01
C SER A 18 -10.25 0.26 -0.45
N ILE A 19 -10.10 1.56 -0.29
CA ILE A 19 -11.23 2.48 -0.27
C ILE A 19 -11.80 2.65 -1.70
N PRO A 20 -13.14 2.57 -1.90
CA PRO A 20 -13.77 2.80 -3.20
C PRO A 20 -13.42 4.15 -3.83
N HIS A 21 -13.40 4.20 -5.17
CA HIS A 21 -13.15 5.44 -5.89
C HIS A 21 -14.26 6.47 -5.63
N GLY A 22 -13.93 7.75 -5.54
CA GLY A 22 -14.89 8.82 -5.31
C GLY A 22 -15.32 9.00 -3.85
N THR A 23 -14.81 8.19 -2.92
CA THR A 23 -15.02 8.40 -1.49
C THR A 23 -14.46 9.76 -1.06
N LEU A 24 -15.25 10.53 -0.32
CA LEU A 24 -14.87 11.84 0.20
C LEU A 24 -14.52 11.75 1.70
N ARG A 25 -13.50 12.50 2.12
CA ARG A 25 -13.16 12.81 3.51
C ARG A 25 -13.12 14.33 3.65
N ASP A 26 -13.93 14.88 4.53
CA ASP A 26 -14.03 16.33 4.77
C ASP A 26 -14.29 17.14 3.48
N GLY A 27 -15.15 16.61 2.61
CA GLY A 27 -15.48 17.23 1.32
C GLY A 27 -14.39 17.12 0.23
N LYS A 28 -13.25 16.49 0.54
CA LYS A 28 -12.15 16.26 -0.40
C LYS A 28 -12.05 14.78 -0.79
N PRO A 29 -11.62 14.45 -2.01
CA PRO A 29 -11.41 13.06 -2.40
C PRO A 29 -10.32 12.40 -1.56
N ILE A 30 -10.56 11.16 -1.13
CA ILE A 30 -9.53 10.34 -0.47
C ILE A 30 -8.51 9.90 -1.52
N LEU A 31 -7.26 10.33 -1.35
CA LEU A 31 -6.17 10.04 -2.28
C LEU A 31 -5.42 8.75 -1.95
N ASN A 32 -5.27 8.44 -0.66
CA ASN A 32 -4.52 7.28 -0.17
C ASN A 32 -5.33 5.97 -0.15
N ARG A 33 -6.07 5.67 -1.23
CA ARG A 33 -7.04 4.56 -1.28
C ARG A 33 -6.46 3.19 -0.94
N TRP A 34 -5.24 2.94 -1.37
CA TRP A 34 -4.51 1.68 -1.18
C TRP A 34 -3.60 1.73 0.04
N SER A 35 -2.83 2.81 0.20
CA SER A 35 -1.93 2.96 1.35
C SER A 35 -2.67 3.12 2.68
N ALA A 36 -3.95 3.51 2.67
CA ALA A 36 -4.81 3.51 3.85
C ALA A 36 -4.86 2.16 4.55
N THR A 37 -4.69 1.03 3.85
CA THR A 37 -4.61 -0.29 4.49
C THR A 37 -3.52 -0.35 5.57
N LEU A 38 -2.39 0.36 5.37
CA LEU A 38 -1.29 0.40 6.35
C LEU A 38 -1.35 1.64 7.27
N THR A 39 -1.94 2.73 6.80
CA THR A 39 -1.90 4.03 7.51
C THR A 39 -3.19 4.41 8.23
N LYS A 40 -4.23 3.57 8.14
CA LYS A 40 -5.50 3.77 8.83
C LYS A 40 -5.36 3.40 10.31
N ASP A 41 -5.80 4.35 11.13
CA ASP A 41 -6.04 4.21 12.57
C ASP A 41 -4.97 3.38 13.29
N HIS A 42 -5.35 2.35 14.03
CA HIS A 42 -4.44 1.55 14.86
C HIS A 42 -4.32 0.10 14.35
N ASP A 43 -4.67 -0.15 13.10
CA ASP A 43 -4.69 -1.51 12.53
C ASP A 43 -3.26 -2.05 12.35
N PHE A 44 -2.31 -1.19 11.94
CA PHE A 44 -0.92 -1.57 11.65
C PHE A 44 0.11 -0.61 12.29
N PRO A 45 0.25 -0.58 13.63
CA PRO A 45 1.14 0.35 14.31
C PRO A 45 2.64 0.13 13.96
N GLY A 46 3.04 -1.12 13.73
CA GLY A 46 4.42 -1.44 13.34
C GLY A 46 4.79 -0.88 11.95
N ALA A 47 3.88 -1.00 10.97
CA ALA A 47 4.09 -0.43 9.64
C ALA A 47 4.16 1.12 9.70
N GLN A 48 3.30 1.75 10.50
CA GLN A 48 3.34 3.20 10.70
C GLN A 48 4.65 3.66 11.35
N ALA A 49 5.16 2.91 12.34
CA ALA A 49 6.46 3.21 12.95
C ALA A 49 7.61 3.17 11.93
N MET A 50 7.62 2.15 11.05
CA MET A 50 8.60 2.05 9.96
C MET A 50 8.47 3.21 8.96
N LEU A 51 7.25 3.62 8.63
CA LEU A 51 7.02 4.75 7.72
C LEU A 51 7.49 6.09 8.34
N TYR A 52 7.29 6.30 9.64
CA TYR A 52 7.88 7.45 10.33
C TYR A 52 9.42 7.39 10.32
N ALA A 53 10.01 6.22 10.57
CA ALA A 53 11.45 6.03 10.50
C ALA A 53 12.02 6.28 9.09
N ALA A 54 11.25 5.97 8.06
CA ALA A 54 11.58 6.25 6.65
C ALA A 54 11.43 7.73 6.26
N GLY A 55 10.95 8.59 7.17
CA GLY A 55 10.88 10.04 6.96
C GLY A 55 9.50 10.61 6.63
N VAL A 56 8.41 9.86 6.81
CA VAL A 56 7.06 10.45 6.74
C VAL A 56 6.93 11.49 7.87
N PRO A 57 6.61 12.76 7.57
CA PRO A 57 6.92 13.86 8.48
C PRO A 57 5.96 13.98 9.67
N ASN A 58 4.70 13.57 9.51
CA ASN A 58 3.68 13.72 10.56
C ASN A 58 2.44 12.84 10.31
N ARG A 59 1.54 12.82 11.31
CA ARG A 59 0.30 12.03 11.30
C ARG A 59 -0.69 12.44 10.21
N GLU A 60 -0.73 13.71 9.85
CA GLU A 60 -1.62 14.17 8.78
C GLU A 60 -1.19 13.56 7.45
N MET A 61 0.09 13.71 7.09
CA MET A 61 0.69 13.13 5.89
C MET A 61 0.53 11.61 5.86
N MET A 62 0.75 10.93 6.99
CA MET A 62 0.52 9.48 7.12
C MET A 62 -0.91 9.08 6.72
N LYS A 63 -1.92 9.87 7.13
CA LYS A 63 -3.34 9.53 7.00
C LYS A 63 -3.99 10.01 5.70
N THR A 64 -3.43 11.01 5.02
CA THR A 64 -4.10 11.68 3.88
C THR A 64 -3.29 11.62 2.59
N ALA A 65 -1.96 11.57 2.66
CA ALA A 65 -1.12 11.58 1.46
C ALA A 65 -1.11 10.22 0.77
N PRO A 66 -1.24 10.17 -0.57
CA PRO A 66 -1.07 8.92 -1.31
C PRO A 66 0.40 8.48 -1.27
N HIS A 67 0.66 7.18 -1.11
CA HIS A 67 1.99 6.63 -1.33
C HIS A 67 2.13 6.23 -2.80
N VAL A 68 3.17 6.75 -3.45
CA VAL A 68 3.47 6.49 -4.85
C VAL A 68 4.78 5.71 -4.91
N GLY A 69 4.69 4.44 -5.31
CA GLY A 69 5.87 3.60 -5.54
C GLY A 69 6.57 4.02 -6.83
N ILE A 70 7.80 4.53 -6.72
CA ILE A 70 8.63 4.90 -7.89
C ILE A 70 9.53 3.72 -8.21
N SER A 71 9.22 3.01 -9.30
CA SER A 71 10.00 1.85 -9.75
C SER A 71 10.99 2.29 -10.83
N THR A 72 12.24 2.52 -10.45
CA THR A 72 13.30 2.86 -11.40
C THR A 72 13.88 1.60 -12.04
N VAL A 73 14.34 1.73 -13.28
CA VAL A 73 15.00 0.64 -14.02
C VAL A 73 16.42 1.06 -14.32
N TRP A 74 17.15 1.51 -13.30
CA TRP A 74 18.52 1.99 -13.44
C TRP A 74 19.53 0.86 -13.23
N TRP A 75 20.63 0.88 -13.99
CA TRP A 75 21.77 -0.01 -13.82
C TRP A 75 23.02 0.56 -14.50
N GLU A 76 24.16 0.62 -13.82
CA GLU A 76 25.39 1.25 -14.32
C GLU A 76 25.93 0.61 -15.60
N GLY A 77 25.63 -0.66 -15.85
CA GLY A 77 26.10 -1.40 -17.03
C GLY A 77 25.23 -1.22 -18.28
N ASN A 78 24.16 -0.41 -18.24
CA ASN A 78 23.32 -0.14 -19.40
C ASN A 78 23.06 1.37 -19.53
N PRO A 79 23.68 2.07 -20.49
CA PRO A 79 23.54 3.52 -20.63
C PRO A 79 22.14 3.99 -21.05
N CYS A 80 21.26 3.09 -21.50
CA CYS A 80 19.86 3.41 -21.79
C CYS A 80 18.96 3.41 -20.54
N LYS A 81 19.51 3.08 -19.37
CA LYS A 81 18.78 2.80 -18.12
C LYS A 81 19.20 3.74 -17.00
#